data_AF-A0AAV8SK36-F1
#
_entry.id   AF-A0AAV8SK36-F1
#
_cell.length_a   1.000
_cell.length_b   1.000
_cell.length_c   1.000
_cell.angle_alpha   90.00
_cell.angle_beta   90.00
_cell.angle_gamma   90.00
#
_symmetry.space_group_name_H-M   'P 1'
#
loop_
_entity.id
_entity.type
_entity.pdbx_description
1 polymer ?
#
loop_
_entity_poly.entity_id
_entity_poly.type
_entity_poly.pdbx_seq_one_letter_code
_entity_poly.pdbx_strand_id
1 'polypeptide(L)' 'MHAVVVEILKEVDFNTATLSDILRQLGTHFRVDLMDRKAEVKDIITEVINNMSDDDDDDDEGEEAEKNADKDDDDDDF' A
#
# COMPACT_ATOMS: atom_id res chain seq x y z
N MET A 1 4.17 -3.50 -10.09
CA MET A 1 4.25 -2.54 -11.21
C MET A 1 4.45 -1.07 -10.75
N HIS A 2 4.46 -0.76 -9.45
CA HIS A 2 4.57 0.62 -8.96
C HIS A 2 6.00 1.11 -8.66
N ALA A 3 7.03 0.29 -8.87
CA ALA A 3 8.42 0.60 -8.48
C ALA A 3 8.96 1.91 -9.09
N VAL A 4 8.62 2.20 -10.35
CA VAL A 4 9.04 3.45 -11.01
C VAL A 4 8.33 4.66 -10.42
N VAL A 5 7.05 4.51 -10.03
CA VAL A 5 6.30 5.58 -9.35
C VAL A 5 6.89 5.85 -7.97
N VAL A 6 7.31 4.79 -7.26
CA VAL A 6 8.00 4.88 -5.97
C VAL A 6 9.32 5.65 -6.09
N GLU A 7 10.14 5.36 -7.11
CA GLU A 7 11.40 6.06 -7.33
C GLU A 7 11.18 7.56 -7.62
N ILE A 8 10.21 7.90 -8.48
CA ILE A 8 9.87 9.30 -8.77
C ILE A 8 9.39 10.01 -7.50
N LEU A 9 8.49 9.39 -6.74
CA LEU A 9 7.95 9.96 -5.50
C LEU A 9 9.02 10.09 -4.40
N LYS A 10 10.09 9.29 -4.41
CA LYS A 10 11.24 9.46 -3.49
C LYS A 10 12.09 10.70 -3.82
N GLU A 11 12.11 11.12 -5.08
CA GLU A 11 12.81 12.35 -5.51
C GLU A 11 11.95 13.61 -5.32
N VAL A 12 10.64 13.43 -5.09
CA VAL A 12 9.70 14.53 -4.82
C VAL A 12 9.87 15.02 -3.38
N ASP A 13 10.07 16.33 -3.23
CA ASP A 13 9.92 16.99 -1.93
C ASP A 13 8.44 17.34 -1.67
N PHE A 14 7.74 16.49 -0.93
CA PHE A 14 6.32 16.68 -0.59
C PHE A 14 6.02 17.94 0.25
N ASN A 15 7.03 18.59 0.84
CA ASN A 15 6.83 19.84 1.58
C ASN A 15 6.62 21.04 0.64
N THR A 16 7.12 20.93 -0.59
CA THR A 16 7.12 22.02 -1.57
C THR A 16 6.40 21.66 -2.87
N ALA A 17 6.38 20.39 -3.23
CA ALA A 17 5.70 19.89 -4.41
C ALA A 17 4.20 19.81 -4.18
N THR A 18 3.44 20.37 -5.12
CA THR A 18 1.99 20.19 -5.16
C THR A 18 1.63 18.95 -5.97
N LEU A 19 0.38 18.50 -5.86
CA LEU A 19 -0.13 17.41 -6.70
C LEU A 19 0.12 17.67 -8.20
N SER A 20 0.01 18.92 -8.65
CA SER A 20 0.28 19.28 -10.05
C SER A 20 1.73 19.08 -10.46
N ASP A 21 2.68 19.31 -9.56
CA ASP A 21 4.11 19.11 -9.81
C ASP A 21 4.43 17.62 -9.93
N ILE A 22 3.85 16.81 -9.04
CA ILE A 22 3.96 15.34 -9.06
C ILE A 22 3.37 14.78 -10.35
N LEU A 23 2.19 15.25 -10.76
CA LEU A 23 1.55 14.85 -12.01
C LEU A 23 2.40 15.21 -13.24
N ARG A 24 3.06 16.38 -13.25
CA ARG A 24 3.98 16.77 -14.34
C ARG A 24 5.21 15.88 -14.38
N GLN A 25 5.79 15.52 -13.25
CA GLN A 25 6.96 14.63 -13.21
C GLN A 25 6.62 13.22 -13.69
N LEU A 26 5.52 12.63 -13.18
CA LEU A 26 5.01 11.36 -13.65
C LEU A 26 4.68 11.41 -15.14
N GLY A 27 3.95 12.44 -15.58
CA GLY A 27 3.58 12.60 -16.99
C GLY A 27 4.79 12.75 -17.91
N THR A 28 5.85 13.44 -17.45
CA THR A 28 7.10 13.58 -18.19
C THR A 28 7.85 12.25 -18.28
N HIS A 29 7.89 11.47 -17.19
CA HIS A 29 8.54 10.16 -17.15
C HIS A 29 7.85 9.14 -18.07
N PHE A 30 6.52 9.09 -18.03
CA PHE A 30 5.74 8.16 -18.87
C PHE A 30 5.46 8.71 -20.27
N ARG A 31 5.77 9.98 -20.53
CA ARG A 31 5.39 10.72 -21.75
C ARG A 31 3.88 10.66 -22.02
N VAL A 32 3.09 10.74 -20.96
CA VAL A 32 1.62 10.70 -20.99
C VAL A 32 1.09 11.95 -20.32
N ASP A 33 0.03 12.53 -20.87
CA ASP A 33 -0.67 13.59 -20.17
C ASP A 33 -1.56 12.98 -19.09
N LEU A 34 -1.21 13.27 -17.84
CA LEU A 34 -1.92 12.79 -16.66
C LEU A 34 -2.94 13.81 -16.16
N MET A 35 -3.05 15.00 -16.77
CA MET A 35 -4.05 16.01 -16.41
C MET A 35 -5.48 15.49 -16.61
N ASP A 36 -5.73 14.78 -17.72
CA ASP A 36 -7.04 14.20 -18.02
C ASP A 36 -7.36 13.00 -17.12
N ARG A 37 -6.34 12.34 -16.58
CA ARG A 37 -6.45 11.16 -15.70
C ARG A 37 -6.15 11.50 -14.23
N LYS A 38 -6.28 12.77 -13.86
CA LYS A 38 -5.93 13.28 -12.53
C LYS A 38 -6.58 12.50 -11.38
N ALA A 39 -7.82 12.02 -11.57
CA ALA A 39 -8.52 11.22 -10.56
C ALA A 39 -7.83 9.87 -10.33
N GLU A 40 -7.59 9.10 -11.40
CA GLU A 40 -6.91 7.79 -11.31
C GLU A 40 -5.49 7.93 -10.77
N VAL A 41 -4.75 8.94 -11.22
CA VAL A 41 -3.36 9.14 -10.78
C VAL A 41 -3.28 9.59 -9.33
N LYS A 42 -4.27 10.36 -8.85
CA LYS A 42 -4.37 10.71 -7.43
C LYS A 42 -4.53 9.44 -6.57
N ASP A 43 -5.37 8.51 -6.98
CA ASP A 43 -5.58 7.27 -6.24
C ASP A 43 -4.30 6.44 -6.21
N ILE A 44 -3.60 6.31 -7.34
CA ILE A 44 -2.30 5.62 -7.43
C ILE A 44 -1.25 6.28 -6.54
N ILE A 45 -1.12 7.62 -6.55
CA ILE A 45 -0.16 8.32 -5.69
C ILE A 45 -0.48 8.08 -4.22
N THR A 46 -1.76 8.13 -3.85
CA THR A 46 -2.20 7.91 -2.46
C THR A 46 -1.91 6.48 -2.01
N GLU A 47 -2.22 5.50 -2.85
CA GLU A 47 -1.91 4.09 -2.62
C GLU A 47 -0.41 3.87 -2.44
N VAL A 48 0.41 4.43 -3.33
CA VAL A 48 1.87 4.28 -3.25
C VAL A 48 2.45 4.96 -2.01
N ILE A 49 1.94 6.13 -1.61
CA ILE A 49 2.37 6.80 -0.37
C ILE A 49 2.00 5.96 0.85
N ASN A 50 0.77 5.44 0.91
CA ASN A 50 0.35 4.56 2.01
C ASN A 50 1.23 3.31 2.05
N ASN A 51 1.48 2.68 0.90
CA ASN A 51 2.30 1.47 0.80
C ASN A 51 3.80 1.72 1.04
N MET A 52 4.28 2.96 1.00
CA MET A 52 5.62 3.34 1.47
C MET A 52 5.67 3.51 2.99
N SER A 53 4.55 3.87 3.60
CA SER A 53 4.44 4.08 5.05
C SER A 53 4.06 2.81 5.81
N ASP A 54 3.46 1.84 5.12
CA ASP A 54 3.07 0.52 5.64
C ASP A 54 4.25 -0.44 5.82
N ASP A 55 5.41 -0.17 5.19
CA ASP A 55 6.68 -0.91 5.42
C ASP A 55 7.30 -0.60 6.80
N ASP A 56 6.67 0.26 7.61
CA ASP A 56 7.06 0.60 8.98
C ASP A 56 6.07 0.02 10.05
N ASP A 57 5.04 -0.76 9.65
CA ASP A 57 3.99 -1.26 10.57
C ASP A 57 3.64 -2.76 10.35
N ASP A 58 4.65 -3.61 10.13
CA ASP A 58 4.49 -5.08 10.14
C ASP A 58 4.52 -5.62 11.59
N ASP A 59 3.53 -5.23 12.40
CA ASP A 59 3.16 -5.88 13.67
C ASP A 59 1.65 -6.21 13.67
N ASP A 60 1.18 -6.95 12.66
CA ASP A 60 -0.11 -7.65 12.71
C ASP A 60 0.10 -9.16 12.54
N GLU A 61 0.85 -9.76 13.47
CA GLU A 61 0.71 -11.19 13.83
C GLU A 61 -0.54 -11.36 14.73
N GLY A 62 -1.72 -11.02 14.21
CA GLY A 62 -3.00 -11.37 14.80
C GLY A 62 -3.38 -12.82 14.50
N GLU A 63 -2.60 -13.78 15.03
CA GLU A 63 -2.84 -15.22 14.86
C GLU A 63 -4.29 -15.62 15.19
N GLU A 64 -4.86 -16.35 14.24
CA GLU A 64 -6.20 -16.93 14.25
C GLU A 64 -6.42 -17.85 15.45
N ALA A 65 -7.04 -17.34 16.52
CA ALA A 65 -7.47 -18.15 17.66
C ALA A 65 -8.77 -18.90 17.35
N GLU A 66 -8.77 -19.80 16.35
CA GLU A 66 -9.78 -20.86 16.25
C GLU A 66 -9.46 -21.96 17.27
N LYS A 67 -9.82 -21.73 18.53
CA LYS A 67 -9.95 -22.82 19.51
C LYS A 67 -11.25 -23.58 19.24
N ASN A 68 -11.26 -24.37 18.17
CA ASN A 68 -12.28 -25.39 17.99
C ASN A 68 -12.07 -26.48 19.03
N ALA A 69 -13.08 -26.58 19.89
CA ALA A 69 -13.24 -27.62 20.88
C ALA A 69 -13.51 -28.95 20.18
N ASP A 70 -12.67 -29.94 20.44
CA ASP A 70 -13.10 -31.34 20.45
C ASP A 70 -12.13 -32.14 21.32
N LYS A 71 -12.58 -32.46 22.53
CA LYS A 71 -12.01 -33.52 23.36
C LYS A 71 -13.17 -34.48 23.63
N ASP A 72 -13.43 -35.31 22.63
CA ASP A 72 -14.11 -36.59 22.79
C ASP A 72 -13.03 -37.65 22.54
N ASP A 73 -12.70 -38.40 23.60
CA ASP A 73 -12.26 -39.81 23.59
C ASP A 73 -12.12 -40.18 25.09
N ASP A 74 -13.15 -40.72 25.73
CA ASP A 74 -13.53 -42.14 25.84
C ASP A 74 -12.67 -42.94 26.84
N ASP A 75 -13.32 -43.90 27.49
CA ASP A 75 -12.80 -44.95 28.37
C ASP A 75 -12.26 -44.60 29.78
N ASP A 76 -13.01 -45.00 30.82
CA ASP A 76 -12.42 -45.73 31.95
C ASP A 76 -13.49 -46.56 32.70
N ASP A 77 -13.44 -47.86 32.44
CA ASP A 77 -13.96 -49.02 33.19
C ASP A 77 -13.67 -48.94 34.72
N PHE A 78 -14.70 -48.99 35.59
CA PHE A 78 -14.74 -49.80 36.84
C PHE A 78 -16.11 -49.81 37.55
#